data_AF-A0A914LLU1-F1
#
_entry.id   AF-A0A914LLU1-F1
#
_cell.length_a   1.000
_cell.length_b   1.000
_cell.length_c   1.000
_cell.angle_alpha   90.00
_cell.angle_beta   90.00
_cell.angle_gamma   90.00
#
_symmetry.space_group_name_H-M   'P 1'
#
loop_
_entity.id
_entity.type
_entity.pdbx_description
1 polymer ?
#
loop_
_entity_poly.entity_id
_entity_poly.type
_entity_poly.pdbx_seq_one_letter_code
_entity_poly.pdbx_strand_id
1 'polypeptide(L)'
;MLHPTLLFERGFYLLGYQIGRNFLQIIFTVILVTIIASIGLLRFEEVNNVRTEYSPLNAPSKNEYKIAKYFLKQNGTLDPCYIMSRARDGGNLLRTEHRWLLYNLTRALQQEIHIEKNGRVYGYRNICEPYCELNTAFLAFLKVYDPEQPLTYTYPAVELFGTRAFIEFL
;
A
#
# COMPACT_ATOMS: atom_id res chain seq x y z
N MET A 1 -38.08 -12.29 -50.40
CA MET A 1 -36.94 -11.91 -49.54
C MET A 1 -37.38 -12.12 -48.09
N LEU A 2 -36.85 -13.13 -47.39
CA LEU A 2 -37.25 -13.43 -46.02
C LEU A 2 -36.57 -12.40 -45.09
N HIS A 3 -37.37 -11.56 -44.43
CA HIS A 3 -36.85 -10.52 -43.55
C HIS A 3 -36.17 -11.18 -42.33
N PRO A 4 -34.95 -10.77 -41.93
CA PRO A 4 -34.18 -11.42 -40.87
C PRO A 4 -34.92 -11.45 -39.52
N THR A 5 -35.85 -10.53 -39.30
CA THR A 5 -36.70 -10.42 -38.10
C THR A 5 -37.62 -11.63 -37.87
N LEU A 6 -38.12 -12.27 -38.93
CA LEU A 6 -39.00 -13.43 -38.84
C LEU A 6 -38.31 -14.69 -38.29
N LEU A 7 -36.99 -14.82 -38.51
CA LEU A 7 -36.19 -15.91 -37.96
C LEU A 7 -35.99 -15.73 -36.45
N PHE A 8 -35.73 -14.50 -36.01
CA PHE A 8 -35.61 -14.18 -34.58
C PHE A 8 -36.93 -14.38 -33.84
N GLU A 9 -38.05 -13.91 -34.41
CA GLU A 9 -39.39 -14.09 -33.81
C GLU A 9 -39.73 -15.57 -33.62
N ARG A 10 -39.45 -16.41 -34.62
CA ARG A 10 -39.65 -17.86 -34.51
C ARG A 10 -38.72 -18.49 -33.48
N GLY A 11 -37.46 -18.05 -33.42
CA GLY A 11 -36.49 -18.53 -32.44
C GLY A 11 -36.92 -18.24 -31.00
N PHE A 12 -37.35 -17.00 -30.72
CA PHE A 12 -37.85 -16.61 -29.41
C PHE A 12 -39.17 -17.27 -29.06
N TYR A 13 -40.08 -17.43 -30.03
CA TYR A 13 -41.34 -18.14 -29.82
C TYR A 13 -41.10 -19.61 -29.44
N LEU A 14 -40.20 -20.30 -30.14
CA LEU A 14 -39.85 -21.69 -29.84
C LEU A 14 -39.17 -21.82 -28.46
N LEU A 15 -38.25 -20.92 -28.13
CA LEU A 15 -37.63 -20.86 -26.80
C LEU A 15 -38.67 -20.64 -25.69
N GLY A 16 -39.55 -19.65 -25.86
CA GLY A 16 -40.61 -19.35 -24.90
C GLY A 16 -41.60 -20.51 -24.74
N TYR A 17 -41.96 -21.17 -25.83
CA TYR A 17 -42.82 -22.36 -25.81
C TYR A 17 -42.16 -23.52 -25.06
N GLN A 18 -40.86 -23.77 -25.30
CA GLN A 18 -40.08 -24.78 -24.59
C GLN A 18 -39.98 -24.48 -23.09
N ILE A 19 -39.81 -23.20 -22.74
CA ILE A 19 -39.74 -22.72 -21.35
C ILE A 19 -41.08 -22.91 -20.64
N GLY A 20 -42.19 -22.52 -21.27
CA GLY A 20 -43.53 -22.67 -20.69
C GLY A 20 -43.94 -24.12 -20.49
N ARG A 21 -43.58 -25.02 -21.42
CA ARG A 21 -43.95 -26.43 -21.36
C ARG A 21 -43.21 -27.21 -20.26
N ASN A 22 -41.93 -26.90 -20.02
CA ASN A 22 -41.06 -27.64 -19.08
C ASN A 22 -40.48 -26.73 -17.97
N PHE A 23 -41.29 -25.81 -17.44
CA PHE A 23 -40.81 -24.73 -16.56
C PHE A 23 -40.02 -25.22 -15.32
N LEU A 24 -40.47 -26.29 -14.66
CA LEU A 24 -39.79 -26.84 -13.47
C LEU A 24 -38.39 -27.37 -13.77
N GLN A 25 -38.22 -28.09 -14.89
CA GLN A 25 -36.93 -28.64 -15.29
C GLN A 25 -35.92 -27.53 -15.61
N ILE A 26 -36.39 -26.45 -16.23
CA ILE A 26 -35.56 -25.32 -16.61
C ILE A 26 -35.13 -24.53 -15.37
N ILE A 27 -36.04 -24.28 -14.42
CA ILE A 27 -35.71 -23.65 -13.13
C ILE A 27 -34.64 -24.46 -12.40
N PHE A 28 -34.83 -25.78 -12.28
CA PHE A 28 -33.85 -26.63 -11.60
C PHE A 28 -32.49 -26.61 -12.29
N THR A 29 -32.48 -26.65 -13.62
CA THR A 29 -31.24 -26.60 -14.42
C THR A 29 -30.50 -25.27 -14.22
N VAL A 30 -31.22 -24.14 -14.25
CA VAL A 30 -30.62 -22.82 -14.03
C VAL A 30 -30.05 -22.70 -12.61
N ILE A 31 -30.78 -23.17 -11.60
CA ILE A 31 -30.30 -23.19 -10.21
C ILE A 31 -29.04 -24.05 -10.10
N LEU A 32 -29.04 -25.26 -10.68
CA LEU A 32 -27.89 -26.16 -10.67
C LEU A 32 -26.66 -25.52 -11.34
N VAL A 33 -26.83 -24.92 -12.52
CA VAL A 33 -25.75 -24.22 -13.22
C VAL A 33 -25.22 -23.05 -12.40
N THR A 34 -26.11 -22.30 -11.73
CA THR A 34 -25.73 -21.17 -10.86
C THR A 34 -24.93 -21.63 -9.65
N ILE A 35 -25.33 -22.76 -9.03
CA ILE A 35 -24.60 -23.36 -7.90
C ILE A 35 -23.21 -23.81 -8.36
N ILE A 36 -23.11 -24.51 -9.49
CA ILE A 36 -21.84 -24.98 -10.04
C ILE A 36 -20.93 -23.79 -10.38
N ALA A 37 -21.45 -22.74 -10.99
CA ALA A 37 -20.69 -21.52 -11.28
C ALA A 37 -20.22 -20.81 -10.00
N SER A 38 -21.05 -20.81 -8.95
CA SER A 38 -20.72 -20.22 -7.65
C SER A 38 -19.60 -20.96 -6.92
N ILE A 39 -19.36 -22.26 -7.19
CA ILE A 39 -18.23 -23.00 -6.61
C ILE A 39 -16.88 -22.34 -6.98
N GLY A 40 -16.80 -21.68 -8.14
CA GLY A 40 -15.61 -20.93 -8.56
C GLY A 40 -15.23 -19.80 -7.60
N LEU A 41 -16.19 -19.25 -6.87
CA LEU A 41 -15.95 -18.18 -5.88
C LEU A 41 -15.14 -18.68 -4.67
N LEU A 42 -15.07 -19.99 -4.43
CA LEU A 42 -14.22 -20.55 -3.36
C LEU A 42 -12.72 -20.34 -3.63
N ARG A 43 -12.33 -20.10 -4.89
CA ARG A 43 -10.96 -19.78 -5.29
C ARG A 43 -10.78 -18.29 -5.62
N PHE A 44 -11.68 -17.44 -5.14
CA PHE A 44 -11.55 -16.01 -5.32
C PHE A 44 -10.38 -15.49 -4.48
N GLU A 45 -9.30 -15.10 -5.13
CA GLU A 45 -8.16 -14.44 -4.50
C GLU A 45 -8.29 -12.93 -4.66
N GLU A 46 -8.42 -12.22 -3.54
CA GLU A 46 -8.43 -10.76 -3.54
C GLU A 46 -7.00 -10.23 -3.73
N VAL A 47 -6.78 -9.51 -4.83
CA VAL A 47 -5.50 -8.83 -5.08
C VAL A 47 -5.63 -7.38 -4.60
N ASN A 48 -5.07 -7.08 -3.44
CA ASN A 48 -5.17 -5.75 -2.79
C ASN A 48 -3.88 -4.92 -2.87
N ASN A 49 -3.15 -5.01 -3.99
CA ASN A 49 -1.89 -4.28 -4.14
C ASN A 49 -2.05 -3.04 -5.03
N VAL A 50 -2.17 -1.88 -4.38
CA VAL A 50 -2.29 -0.57 -5.04
C VAL A 50 -1.16 -0.31 -6.05
N ARG A 51 0.06 -0.81 -5.82
CA ARG A 51 1.19 -0.58 -6.73
C ARG A 51 1.07 -1.38 -8.03
N THR A 52 0.39 -2.53 -8.03
CA THR A 52 0.28 -3.39 -9.22
C THR A 52 -1.01 -3.16 -9.99
N GLU A 53 -2.12 -2.90 -9.29
CA GLU A 53 -3.47 -2.87 -9.87
C GLU A 53 -3.83 -1.54 -10.53
N TYR A 54 -3.24 -0.42 -10.09
CA TYR A 54 -3.52 0.90 -10.67
C TYR A 54 -2.73 1.18 -11.95
N SER A 55 -1.88 0.25 -12.38
CA SER A 55 -1.10 0.37 -13.61
C SER A 55 -1.45 -0.76 -14.58
N PRO A 56 -1.56 -0.48 -15.90
CA PRO A 56 -1.80 -1.51 -16.91
C PRO A 56 -0.81 -2.68 -16.80
N LEU A 57 -1.25 -3.88 -17.15
CA LEU A 57 -0.40 -5.10 -17.10
C LEU A 57 0.88 -4.95 -17.94
N ASN A 58 0.80 -4.22 -19.05
CA ASN A 58 1.90 -3.99 -19.99
C ASN A 58 2.54 -2.61 -19.87
N ALA A 59 2.41 -1.93 -18.73
CA ALA A 59 2.98 -0.60 -18.54
C ALA A 59 4.52 -0.63 -18.49
N PRO A 60 5.23 0.31 -19.15
CA PRO A 60 6.70 0.36 -19.12
C PRO A 60 7.24 0.56 -17.69
N SER A 61 6.51 1.29 -16.84
CA SER A 61 6.82 1.48 -15.42
C SER A 61 6.93 0.17 -14.64
N LYS A 62 6.19 -0.88 -15.02
CA LYS A 62 6.31 -2.20 -14.39
C LYS A 62 7.66 -2.85 -14.71
N ASN A 63 8.21 -2.62 -15.90
CA ASN A 63 9.53 -3.13 -16.26
C ASN A 63 10.63 -2.39 -15.49
N GLU A 64 10.54 -1.06 -15.45
CA GLU A 64 11.45 -0.22 -14.67
C GLU A 64 11.45 -0.61 -13.18
N TYR A 65 10.27 -0.81 -12.60
CA TYR A 65 10.13 -1.26 -11.22
C TYR A 65 10.78 -2.63 -10.97
N LYS A 66 10.64 -3.60 -11.89
CA LYS A 66 11.29 -4.91 -11.77
C LYS A 66 12.82 -4.79 -11.78
N ILE A 67 13.36 -3.97 -12.68
CA ILE A 67 14.80 -3.72 -12.78
C ILE A 67 15.31 -3.01 -11.52
N ALA A 68 14.60 -1.98 -11.04
CA ALA A 68 14.95 -1.25 -9.83
C ALA A 68 14.91 -2.15 -8.59
N LYS A 69 13.87 -2.97 -8.43
CA LYS A 69 13.76 -3.94 -7.32
C LYS A 69 14.92 -4.93 -7.30
N TYR A 70 15.31 -5.42 -8.47
CA TYR A 70 16.47 -6.31 -8.62
C TYR A 70 17.78 -5.60 -8.27
N PHE A 71 18.01 -4.41 -8.81
CA PHE A 71 19.22 -3.62 -8.56
C PHE A 71 19.40 -3.27 -7.08
N LEU A 72 18.30 -2.85 -6.42
CA LEU A 72 18.30 -2.49 -5.01
C LEU A 72 18.28 -3.69 -4.05
N LYS A 73 18.30 -4.92 -4.57
CA LYS A 73 18.20 -6.17 -3.79
C LYS A 73 17.04 -6.15 -2.78
N GLN A 74 15.93 -5.53 -3.16
CA GLN A 74 14.77 -5.38 -2.27
C GLN A 74 14.07 -6.72 -2.07
N ASN A 75 14.33 -7.35 -0.92
CA ASN A 75 13.68 -8.59 -0.51
C ASN A 75 12.36 -8.31 0.23
N GLY A 76 11.42 -7.65 -0.45
CA GLY A 76 10.14 -7.26 0.13
C GLY A 76 9.42 -6.17 -0.67
N THR A 77 8.42 -5.56 -0.04
CA THR A 77 7.81 -4.30 -0.46
C THR A 77 8.41 -3.17 0.36
N LEU A 78 8.72 -2.05 -0.30
CA LEU A 78 9.17 -0.85 0.37
C LEU A 78 7.94 -0.12 0.93
N ASP A 79 7.62 -0.34 2.20
CA ASP A 79 6.52 0.32 2.89
C ASP A 79 7.10 1.23 3.99
N PRO A 80 7.57 2.45 3.64
CA PRO A 80 8.16 3.36 4.61
C PRO A 80 7.10 3.83 5.62
N CYS A 81 7.48 3.92 6.89
CA CYS A 81 6.63 4.45 7.94
C CYS A 81 6.98 5.92 8.18
N TYR A 82 6.01 6.81 8.05
CA TYR A 82 6.22 8.24 8.27
C TYR A 82 5.57 8.66 9.59
N ILE A 83 6.37 9.21 10.49
CA ILE A 83 5.88 9.82 11.73
C ILE A 83 5.96 11.34 11.58
N MET A 84 4.80 11.98 11.49
CA MET A 84 4.71 13.43 11.45
C MET A 84 4.42 13.98 12.83
N SER A 85 5.35 14.77 13.35
CA SER A 85 5.25 15.41 14.66
C SER A 85 5.01 16.91 14.53
N ARG A 86 4.24 17.49 15.47
CA ARG A 86 4.01 18.94 15.58
C ARG A 86 3.94 19.35 17.04
N ALA A 87 4.49 20.52 17.39
CA ALA A 87 4.33 21.09 18.71
C ALA A 87 2.89 21.58 18.92
N ARG A 88 2.27 21.20 20.04
CA ARG A 88 0.85 21.51 20.35
C ARG A 88 0.57 23.02 20.43
N ASP A 89 1.57 23.78 20.86
CA ASP A 89 1.51 25.24 20.98
C ASP A 89 1.78 25.97 19.66
N GLY A 90 1.96 25.24 18.55
CA GLY A 90 2.28 25.82 17.24
C GLY A 90 3.71 26.36 17.12
N GLY A 91 4.55 26.18 18.15
CA GLY A 91 5.94 26.60 18.14
C GLY A 91 6.87 25.64 17.39
N ASN A 92 8.17 25.94 17.40
CA ASN A 92 9.19 25.13 16.75
C ASN A 92 9.51 23.85 17.57
N LEU A 93 9.72 22.72 16.89
CA LEU A 93 10.16 21.46 17.49
C LEU A 93 11.66 21.43 17.85
N LEU A 94 12.45 22.38 17.35
CA LEU A 94 13.89 22.47 17.64
C LEU A 94 14.21 23.03 19.03
N ARG A 95 13.20 23.40 19.82
CA ARG A 95 13.37 23.76 21.23
C ARG A 95 13.93 22.57 22.01
N THR A 96 14.80 22.84 22.98
CA THR A 96 15.56 21.81 23.72
C THR A 96 14.72 20.62 24.16
N GLU A 97 13.63 20.86 24.88
CA GLU A 97 12.73 19.80 25.36
C GLU A 97 12.11 18.96 24.23
N HIS A 98 11.59 19.63 23.20
CA HIS A 98 10.88 18.98 22.09
C HIS A 98 11.86 18.18 21.21
N ARG A 99 13.05 18.74 20.99
CA ARG A 99 14.11 18.12 20.21
C ARG A 99 14.64 16.86 20.87
N TRP A 100 14.88 16.89 22.19
CA TRP A 100 15.30 15.71 22.93
C TRP A 100 14.20 14.65 23.00
N LEU A 101 12.93 15.07 23.10
CA LEU A 101 11.79 14.16 23.00
C LEU A 101 11.77 13.45 21.63
N LEU A 102 11.92 14.18 20.53
CA LEU A 102 11.98 13.61 19.17
C LEU A 102 13.16 12.65 19.01
N TYR A 103 14.35 13.05 19.48
CA TYR A 103 15.54 12.21 19.44
C TYR A 103 15.32 10.89 20.20
N ASN A 104 14.79 10.97 21.43
CA ASN A 104 14.54 9.80 22.26
C ASN A 104 13.43 8.91 21.67
N LEU A 105 12.36 9.49 21.11
CA LEU A 105 11.30 8.76 20.44
C LEU A 105 11.87 7.95 19.26
N THR A 106 12.60 8.61 18.37
CA THR A 106 13.22 7.98 17.20
C THR A 106 14.16 6.85 17.60
N ARG A 107 15.00 7.10 18.61
CA ARG A 107 15.93 6.09 19.14
C ARG A 107 15.19 4.90 19.75
N ALA A 108 14.14 5.14 20.53
CA ALA A 108 13.35 4.08 21.17
C ALA A 108 12.66 3.20 20.11
N LEU A 109 12.10 3.81 19.06
CA LEU A 109 11.48 3.07 17.96
C LEU A 109 12.47 2.14 17.25
N GLN A 110 13.73 2.57 17.09
CA GLN A 110 14.78 1.78 16.42
C GLN A 110 15.41 0.71 17.32
N GLN A 111 15.52 0.96 18.64
CA GLN A 111 16.32 0.13 19.54
C GLN A 111 15.50 -0.73 20.49
N GLU A 112 14.32 -0.28 20.89
CA GLU A 112 13.53 -0.91 21.97
C GLU A 112 12.35 -1.73 21.44
N ILE A 113 11.90 -1.48 20.21
CA ILE A 113 10.78 -2.21 19.61
C ILE A 113 11.25 -3.54 19.06
N HIS A 114 10.65 -4.60 19.60
CA HIS A 114 10.83 -5.97 19.17
C HIS A 114 9.48 -6.65 18.96
N ILE A 115 9.36 -7.41 17.87
CA ILE A 115 8.14 -8.14 17.51
C ILE A 115 8.47 -9.63 17.46
N GLU A 116 7.70 -10.45 18.16
CA GLU A 116 7.81 -11.91 18.08
C GLU A 116 6.85 -12.46 17.03
N LYS A 117 7.37 -13.23 16.07
CA LYS A 117 6.58 -13.93 15.06
C LYS A 117 7.19 -15.30 14.77
N ASN A 118 6.39 -16.35 14.85
CA ASN A 118 6.81 -17.74 14.60
C ASN A 118 8.02 -18.16 15.46
N GLY A 119 8.05 -17.77 16.73
CA GLY A 119 9.13 -18.10 17.67
C GLY A 119 10.46 -17.39 17.39
N ARG A 120 10.47 -16.37 16.54
CA ARG A 120 11.63 -15.51 16.27
C ARG A 120 11.31 -14.08 16.65
N VAL A 121 12.28 -13.41 17.27
CA VAL A 121 12.19 -12.00 17.65
C VAL A 121 12.82 -11.15 16.54
N TYR A 122 12.05 -10.21 16.02
CA TYR A 122 12.45 -9.25 14.99
C TYR A 122 12.57 -7.87 15.61
N GLY A 123 13.77 -7.30 15.61
CA GLY A 123 13.98 -5.86 15.88
C GLY A 123 14.02 -5.05 14.58
N TYR A 124 14.15 -3.73 14.71
CA TYR A 124 14.24 -2.80 13.57
C TYR A 124 15.24 -3.25 12.51
N ARG A 125 16.48 -3.59 12.90
CA ARG A 125 17.56 -4.03 12.00
C ARG A 125 17.25 -5.29 11.19
N ASN A 126 16.30 -6.11 11.64
CA ASN A 126 15.90 -7.32 10.92
C ASN A 126 14.89 -7.04 9.81
N ILE A 127 14.28 -5.86 9.78
CA ILE A 127 13.17 -5.51 8.87
C ILE A 127 13.41 -4.23 8.04
N CYS A 128 14.34 -3.35 8.45
CA CYS A 128 14.57 -2.06 7.79
C CYS A 128 15.45 -2.12 6.54
N GLU A 129 16.10 -3.25 6.23
CA GLU A 129 17.02 -3.31 5.10
C GLU A 129 16.29 -3.03 3.76
N PRO A 130 16.90 -2.24 2.87
CA PRO A 130 18.28 -1.72 2.91
C PRO A 130 18.43 -0.32 3.57
N TYR A 131 17.39 0.23 4.19
CA TYR A 131 17.30 1.65 4.58
C TYR A 131 17.44 1.91 6.09
N CYS A 132 18.09 1.01 6.82
CA CYS A 132 18.22 1.12 8.28
C CYS A 132 18.90 2.40 8.79
N GLU A 133 19.68 3.07 7.93
CA GLU A 133 20.46 4.25 8.29
C GLU A 133 19.82 5.56 7.78
N LEU A 134 18.58 5.53 7.28
CA LEU A 134 17.97 6.71 6.65
C LEU A 134 17.79 7.87 7.65
N ASN A 135 17.49 7.57 8.92
CA ASN A 135 17.32 8.58 9.97
C ASN A 135 18.61 8.99 10.67
N THR A 136 19.77 8.41 10.33
CA THR A 136 21.04 8.68 11.02
C THR A 136 21.45 10.15 10.87
N ALA A 137 21.24 10.75 9.70
CA ALA A 137 21.49 12.17 9.47
C ALA A 137 20.57 13.08 10.31
N PHE A 138 19.30 12.69 10.45
CA PHE A 138 18.33 13.44 11.26
C PHE A 138 18.67 13.38 12.75
N LEU A 139 18.98 12.20 13.27
CA LEU A 139 19.42 12.02 14.66
C LEU A 139 20.69 12.82 14.96
N ALA A 140 21.65 12.84 14.03
CA ALA A 140 22.85 13.64 14.15
C ALA A 140 22.52 15.14 14.20
N PHE A 141 21.63 15.61 13.32
CA PHE A 141 21.16 16.99 13.32
C PHE A 141 20.49 17.38 14.64
N LEU A 142 19.56 16.58 15.16
CA LEU A 142 18.90 16.87 16.44
C LEU A 142 19.91 16.95 17.60
N LYS A 143 20.99 16.16 17.55
CA LYS A 143 22.03 16.15 18.57
C LYS A 143 22.99 17.35 18.48
N VAL A 144 23.35 17.77 17.26
CA VAL A 144 24.35 18.83 17.00
C VAL A 144 23.73 20.22 16.91
N TYR A 145 22.42 20.33 16.65
CA TYR A 145 21.73 21.61 16.57
C TYR A 145 22.06 22.50 17.78
N ASP A 146 22.35 23.77 17.54
CA ASP A 146 22.59 24.75 18.59
C ASP A 146 21.97 26.08 18.16
N PRO A 147 20.97 26.59 18.91
CA PRO A 147 20.32 27.86 18.56
C PRO A 147 21.30 29.05 18.57
N GLU A 148 22.46 28.94 19.23
CA GLU A 148 23.45 30.02 19.28
C GLU A 148 24.44 29.97 18.10
N GLN A 149 24.49 28.85 17.36
CA GLN A 149 25.43 28.65 16.25
C GLN A 149 24.70 28.50 14.91
N PRO A 150 24.69 29.54 14.06
CA PRO A 150 24.02 29.55 12.74
C PRO A 150 24.46 28.44 11.78
N LEU A 151 25.66 27.90 11.98
CA LEU A 151 26.23 26.81 11.17
C LEU A 151 25.51 25.47 11.40
N THR A 152 24.74 25.33 12.48
CA THR A 152 24.05 24.08 12.83
C THR A 152 22.64 23.97 12.22
N TYR A 153 22.17 24.98 11.48
CA TYR A 153 20.81 25.05 10.92
C TYR A 153 20.63 24.33 9.58
N THR A 154 21.69 23.77 9.00
CA THR A 154 21.65 23.15 7.67
C THR A 154 21.16 21.70 7.74
N TYR A 155 19.85 21.51 7.88
CA TYR A 155 19.17 20.25 7.55
C TYR A 155 18.08 20.51 6.50
N PRO A 156 17.94 19.66 5.46
CA PRO A 156 16.95 19.86 4.42
C PRO A 156 15.53 19.88 5.01
N ALA A 157 14.78 20.94 4.70
CA ALA A 157 13.36 21.08 5.00
C ALA A 157 12.58 21.13 3.68
N VAL A 158 11.37 20.57 3.69
CA VAL A 158 10.40 20.71 2.60
C VAL A 158 9.20 21.51 3.07
N GLU A 159 8.51 22.13 2.12
CA GLU A 159 7.26 22.82 2.38
C GLU A 159 6.09 21.92 1.98
N LEU A 160 5.34 21.45 2.97
CA LEU A 160 4.13 20.64 2.78
C LEU A 160 2.93 21.51 3.15
N PHE A 161 2.08 21.83 2.16
CA PHE A 161 0.85 22.62 2.34
C PHE A 161 1.08 23.97 3.05
N GLY A 162 2.16 24.69 2.72
CA GLY A 162 2.51 25.98 3.33
C GLY A 162 3.15 25.87 4.72
N THR A 163 3.46 24.66 5.19
CA THR A 163 4.18 24.44 6.45
C THR A 163 5.56 23.84 6.18
N ARG A 164 6.61 24.42 6.77
CA ARG A 164 7.97 23.85 6.72
C ARG A 164 8.02 22.60 7.59
N ALA A 165 8.32 21.47 6.98
CA ALA A 165 8.50 20.18 7.62
C ALA A 165 9.93 19.68 7.38
N PHE A 166 10.53 19.10 8.41
CA PHE A 166 11.75 18.30 8.25
C PHE A 166 11.32 16.88 7.92
N ILE A 167 11.92 16.27 6.88
CA ILE A 167 11.57 14.91 6.49
C ILE A 167 12.39 13.92 7.32
N GLU A 168 11.67 13.02 7.96
CA GLU A 168 12.16 11.82 8.63
C GLU A 168 11.49 10.59 7.98
N PHE A 169 12.23 9.49 7.81
CA PHE A 169 11.74 8.25 7.19
C PHE A 169 12.02 7.09 8.14
N LEU A 170 11.00 6.55 8.80
CA LEU A 170 11.16 5.47 9.78
C LEU A 170 11.17 4.08 9.12
#